data_AF-A0A7J8HZB1-F1
#
_entry.id   AF-A0A7J8HZB1-F1
#
_cell.length_a   1.000
_cell.length_b   1.000
_cell.length_c   1.000
_cell.angle_alpha   90.00
_cell.angle_beta   90.00
_cell.angle_gamma   90.00
#
_symmetry.space_group_name_H-M   'P 1'
#
loop_
_entity.id
_entity.type
_entity.pdbx_description
1 polymer ?
#
loop_
_entity_poly.entity_id
_entity_poly.type
_entity_poly.pdbx_seq_one_letter_code
_entity_poly.pdbx_strand_id
1 'polypeptide(L)'
;MVHLYNLHPFGSQQVVPCKLEPERFCGGGSDALFVAAGCKVEAFAVAGQELCQPRCAFSTLGRVLRLAYSEAGDYLVAIEEKNQATFLRAYVNWRCKRTENSRVCIRMVGHNVEAPSRESFRDQMSIVEMPLSEAPLCISCCPVTGDLLVGCTNKFILFSLKYQVIDEQLSVLDFERSLIIHVRNITPVEISFCVGYVAVMSELEVLILKLESTPTNGERVQHRPRKPSTLVTRAEGVNNETLHVESDDFVLCPKPMELLGENSEQSGVSVTLESTGLEEGKIRYFHVQHLLYRRFAPDVSSYASSDDVQLHSLQLLPIYQTDSLTSQRKNLSQEKELLSLFCFFSLPHVGYLYLVVKSVELMSVYQYPEKSQQAVLTPQFLHVITSNYLQCFTVRCSAAAAREEDPYVDSTLKACPPVSMDVCVLRIQLFIGLKAICHFNSHIVLLAKADPDAVAERGEAPRRLL
;
A
#
# COMPACT_ATOMS: atom_id res chain seq x y z
N MET A 1 -18.54 13.79 19.29
CA MET A 1 -17.95 15.14 19.29
C MET A 1 -16.45 14.96 19.45
N VAL A 2 -15.63 15.29 18.45
CA VAL A 2 -14.18 15.03 18.48
C VAL A 2 -13.48 16.12 19.30
N HIS A 3 -12.67 15.74 20.28
CA HIS A 3 -11.94 16.68 21.12
C HIS A 3 -10.73 17.24 20.35
N LEU A 4 -10.62 18.58 20.29
CA LEU A 4 -9.48 19.29 19.71
C LEU A 4 -8.51 19.71 20.81
N TYR A 5 -7.30 19.18 20.78
CA TYR A 5 -6.17 19.70 21.54
C TYR A 5 -5.30 20.54 20.61
N ASN A 6 -4.71 21.63 21.09
CA ASN A 6 -3.78 22.44 20.30
C ASN A 6 -2.34 22.11 20.71
N LEU A 7 -1.82 20.99 20.20
CA LEU A 7 -0.44 20.56 20.42
C LEU A 7 0.33 20.64 19.10
N HIS A 8 1.59 21.07 19.13
CA HIS A 8 2.42 21.17 17.92
C HIS A 8 3.27 19.89 17.76
N PRO A 9 2.86 18.89 16.95
CA PRO A 9 3.60 17.62 16.86
C PRO A 9 4.88 17.72 16.01
N PHE A 10 5.11 18.85 15.32
CA PHE A 10 6.24 19.02 14.39
C PHE A 10 7.36 19.85 15.01
N GLY A 11 8.62 19.45 14.81
CA GLY A 11 9.78 20.20 15.33
C GLY A 11 10.24 21.33 14.41
N SER A 12 10.17 21.13 13.09
CA SER A 12 10.65 22.07 12.08
C SER A 12 9.94 21.87 10.74
N GLN A 13 10.18 22.77 9.78
CA GLN A 13 9.71 22.67 8.41
C GLN A 13 10.85 23.04 7.45
N GLN A 14 10.95 22.32 6.33
CA GLN A 14 11.91 22.60 5.27
C GLN A 14 11.30 22.43 3.89
N VAL A 15 11.81 23.20 2.92
CA VAL A 15 11.40 23.13 1.51
C VAL A 15 12.46 22.36 0.71
N VAL A 16 12.02 21.40 -0.08
CA VAL A 16 12.89 20.62 -0.97
C VAL A 16 13.21 21.47 -2.21
N PRO A 17 14.49 21.70 -2.56
CA PRO A 17 14.87 22.56 -3.68
C PRO A 17 14.79 21.82 -5.02
N CYS A 18 13.57 21.46 -5.44
CA CYS A 18 13.31 20.79 -6.71
C CYS A 18 13.59 21.71 -7.91
N LYS A 19 14.22 21.18 -8.96
CA LYS A 19 14.50 21.95 -10.19
C LYS A 19 13.34 21.97 -11.18
N LEU A 20 12.57 20.88 -11.18
CA LEU A 20 11.39 20.70 -12.01
C LEU A 20 10.15 20.59 -11.11
N GLU A 21 8.97 20.80 -11.70
CA GLU A 21 7.72 20.68 -10.97
C GLU A 21 7.50 19.22 -10.52
N PRO A 22 7.42 18.95 -9.20
CA PRO A 22 7.26 17.60 -8.70
C PRO A 22 5.88 17.01 -9.06
N GLU A 23 5.86 15.78 -9.55
CA GLU A 23 4.64 15.04 -9.90
C GLU A 23 4.38 13.86 -8.94
N ARG A 24 5.46 13.17 -8.54
CA ARG A 24 5.42 12.04 -7.59
C ARG A 24 6.60 12.14 -6.65
N PHE A 25 6.46 11.58 -5.46
CA PHE A 25 7.56 11.46 -4.51
C PHE A 25 7.36 10.23 -3.63
N CYS A 26 8.44 9.70 -3.08
CA CYS A 26 8.41 8.68 -2.05
C CYS A 26 9.65 8.76 -1.17
N GLY A 27 9.52 8.32 0.08
CA GLY A 27 10.67 8.09 0.95
C GLY A 27 11.57 6.96 0.43
N GLY A 28 12.85 7.03 0.74
CA GLY A 28 13.91 6.14 0.28
C GLY A 28 14.81 5.66 1.42
N GLY A 29 14.47 4.52 2.02
CA GLY A 29 15.28 3.88 3.05
C GLY A 29 15.43 4.75 4.29
N SER A 30 16.62 4.79 4.87
CA SER A 30 16.86 5.64 6.05
C SER A 30 17.27 7.08 5.70
N ASP A 31 17.64 7.37 4.45
CA ASP A 31 18.46 8.54 4.15
C ASP A 31 18.09 9.33 2.89
N ALA A 32 17.08 8.93 2.12
CA ALA A 32 16.73 9.58 0.85
C ALA A 32 15.24 9.93 0.70
N LEU A 33 14.96 11.01 -0.02
CA LEU A 33 13.65 11.38 -0.55
C LEU A 33 13.77 11.41 -2.08
N PHE A 34 12.93 10.65 -2.77
CA PHE A 34 12.85 10.67 -4.23
C PHE A 34 11.74 11.58 -4.68
N VAL A 35 12.03 12.40 -5.69
CA VAL A 35 11.07 13.29 -6.34
C VAL A 35 11.15 13.05 -7.85
N ALA A 36 10.02 12.70 -8.46
CA ALA A 36 9.92 12.49 -9.89
C ALA A 36 9.17 13.66 -10.56
N ALA A 37 9.69 14.10 -11.70
CA ALA A 37 9.12 15.10 -12.58
C ALA A 37 9.32 14.66 -14.04
N GLY A 38 8.23 14.40 -14.76
CA GLY A 38 8.28 13.78 -16.09
C GLY A 38 9.07 12.46 -16.11
N CYS A 39 10.17 12.45 -16.87
CA CYS A 39 11.08 11.31 -17.02
C CYS A 39 12.37 11.45 -16.18
N LYS A 40 12.38 12.29 -15.13
CA LYS A 40 13.54 12.52 -14.26
C LYS A 40 13.19 12.24 -12.81
N VAL A 41 14.09 11.56 -12.10
CA VAL A 41 14.02 11.34 -10.66
C VAL A 41 15.23 12.00 -9.99
N GLU A 42 14.97 12.87 -9.02
CA GLU A 42 15.97 13.49 -8.16
C GLU A 42 15.88 12.85 -6.76
N ALA A 43 17.03 12.51 -6.18
CA ALA A 43 17.13 12.00 -4.82
C ALA A 43 17.77 13.06 -3.92
N PHE A 44 17.15 13.33 -2.78
CA PHE A 44 17.62 14.30 -1.78
C PHE A 44 17.96 13.58 -0.48
N ALA A 45 19.06 13.95 0.17
CA ALA A 45 19.42 13.43 1.49
C ALA A 45 18.48 13.99 2.56
N VAL A 46 18.00 13.16 3.48
CA VAL A 46 17.08 13.56 4.56
C VAL A 46 17.65 13.24 5.95
N ALA A 47 18.96 12.96 6.00
CA ALA A 47 19.72 12.76 7.23
C ALA A 47 20.95 13.66 7.21
N GLY A 48 21.28 14.28 8.35
CA GLY A 48 22.44 15.18 8.50
C GLY A 48 22.07 16.55 9.08
N GLN A 49 23.07 17.46 9.12
CA GLN A 49 22.88 18.84 9.61
C GLN A 49 22.04 19.70 8.65
N GLU A 50 22.13 19.44 7.35
CA GLU A 50 21.33 20.11 6.32
C GLU A 50 20.45 19.07 5.64
N LEU A 51 19.13 19.11 5.89
CA LEU A 51 18.20 18.21 5.22
C LEU A 51 18.00 18.65 3.77
N CYS A 52 17.46 17.75 2.96
CA CYS A 52 17.07 17.97 1.58
C CYS A 52 18.19 18.44 0.63
N GLN A 53 19.45 18.07 0.91
CA GLN A 53 20.55 18.30 -0.05
C GLN A 53 20.44 17.35 -1.25
N PRO A 54 20.62 17.82 -2.50
CA PRO A 54 20.62 16.94 -3.68
C PRO A 54 21.73 15.90 -3.62
N ARG A 55 21.39 14.62 -3.83
CA ARG A 55 22.32 13.49 -3.79
C ARG A 55 22.69 12.98 -5.19
N CYS A 56 21.68 12.68 -5.99
CA CYS A 56 21.85 12.23 -7.37
C CYS A 56 20.56 12.46 -8.17
N ALA A 57 20.68 12.41 -9.49
CA ALA A 57 19.53 12.41 -10.39
C ALA A 57 19.76 11.44 -11.55
N PHE A 58 18.68 10.84 -12.02
CA PHE A 58 18.70 9.95 -13.18
C PHE A 58 17.43 10.09 -14.02
N SER A 59 17.54 9.72 -15.28
CA SER A 59 16.41 9.66 -16.20
C SER A 59 15.77 8.28 -16.17
N THR A 60 14.44 8.25 -16.17
CA THR A 60 13.63 7.07 -16.41
C THR A 60 13.41 6.87 -17.92
N LEU A 61 12.92 5.70 -18.32
CA LEU A 61 12.70 5.39 -19.74
C LEU A 61 11.35 5.93 -20.27
N GLY A 62 10.39 6.18 -19.39
CA GLY A 62 9.13 6.88 -19.64
C GLY A 62 8.73 7.82 -18.49
N ARG A 63 7.59 8.50 -18.62
CA ARG A 63 7.06 9.40 -17.59
C ARG A 63 6.61 8.60 -16.37
N VAL A 64 7.00 9.01 -15.18
CA VAL A 64 6.69 8.28 -13.94
C VAL A 64 5.23 8.50 -13.53
N LEU A 65 4.42 7.43 -13.53
CA LEU A 65 3.02 7.46 -13.09
C LEU A 65 2.87 7.07 -11.61
N ARG A 66 3.64 6.09 -11.16
CA ARG A 66 3.71 5.62 -9.77
C ARG A 66 5.16 5.38 -9.39
N LEU A 67 5.48 5.62 -8.13
CA LEU A 67 6.83 5.48 -7.58
C LEU A 67 6.74 4.92 -6.16
N ALA A 68 7.49 3.86 -5.88
CA ALA A 68 7.63 3.32 -4.53
C ALA A 68 9.07 2.84 -4.31
N TYR A 69 9.50 2.83 -3.06
CA TYR A 69 10.83 2.35 -2.69
C TYR A 69 10.72 1.20 -1.70
N SER A 70 11.52 0.17 -1.93
CA SER A 70 11.67 -0.96 -1.02
C SER A 70 12.91 -0.75 -0.16
N GLU A 71 12.72 -0.53 1.15
CA GLU A 71 13.84 -0.44 2.08
C GLU A 71 14.52 -1.80 2.27
N ALA A 72 13.73 -2.86 2.45
CA ALA A 72 14.24 -4.22 2.61
C ALA A 72 15.04 -4.73 1.39
N GLY A 73 14.68 -4.26 0.19
CA GLY A 73 15.38 -4.61 -1.05
C GLY A 73 16.33 -3.54 -1.59
N ASP A 74 16.42 -2.35 -1.00
CA ASP A 74 17.16 -1.19 -1.54
C ASP A 74 16.96 -0.96 -3.06
N TYR A 75 15.70 -0.89 -3.50
CA TYR A 75 15.37 -0.60 -4.88
C TYR A 75 14.19 0.38 -4.99
N LEU A 76 14.22 1.18 -6.06
CA LEU A 76 13.12 2.06 -6.41
C LEU A 76 12.33 1.41 -7.55
N VAL A 77 11.02 1.29 -7.46
CA VAL A 77 10.16 0.74 -8.51
C VAL A 77 9.23 1.82 -9.05
N ALA A 78 9.04 1.81 -10.37
CA ALA A 78 8.17 2.75 -11.05
C ALA A 78 7.24 2.04 -12.03
N ILE A 79 6.00 2.55 -12.11
CA ILE A 79 5.15 2.38 -13.29
C ILE A 79 5.40 3.61 -14.18
N GLU A 80 5.84 3.37 -15.40
CA GLU A 80 6.20 4.41 -16.36
C GLU A 80 5.33 4.35 -17.61
N GLU A 81 4.97 5.50 -18.15
CA GLU A 81 4.28 5.62 -19.44
C GLU A 81 5.27 6.01 -20.54
N LYS A 82 5.25 5.26 -21.64
CA LYS A 82 5.98 5.58 -22.86
C LYS A 82 5.17 5.12 -24.07
N ASN A 83 4.95 6.01 -25.03
CA ASN A 83 4.21 5.71 -26.26
C ASN A 83 2.83 5.08 -25.99
N GLN A 84 2.08 5.62 -25.03
CA GLN A 84 0.74 5.13 -24.61
C GLN A 84 0.72 3.70 -24.03
N ALA A 85 1.89 3.13 -23.72
CA ALA A 85 2.02 1.86 -23.01
C ALA A 85 2.64 2.08 -21.63
N THR A 86 2.22 1.29 -20.65
CA THR A 86 2.76 1.31 -19.29
C THR A 86 3.75 0.17 -19.06
N PHE A 87 4.82 0.48 -18.35
CA PHE A 87 5.94 -0.43 -18.10
C PHE A 87 6.29 -0.45 -16.61
N LEU A 88 6.63 -1.63 -16.09
CA LEU A 88 7.13 -1.80 -14.74
C LEU A 88 8.65 -1.94 -14.76
N ARG A 89 9.34 -1.09 -13.99
CA ARG A 89 10.80 -1.07 -13.90
C ARG A 89 11.27 -0.91 -12.46
N ALA A 90 12.30 -1.67 -12.08
CA ALA A 90 13.02 -1.48 -10.83
C ALA A 90 14.40 -0.89 -11.09
N TYR A 91 14.76 0.14 -10.34
CA TYR A 91 16.02 0.86 -10.36
C TYR A 91 16.82 0.48 -9.12
N VAL A 92 17.94 -0.17 -9.34
CA VAL A 92 18.84 -0.67 -8.28
C VAL A 92 20.20 0.01 -8.39
N ASN A 93 20.95 0.04 -7.28
CA ASN A 93 22.24 0.72 -7.20
C ASN A 93 22.17 2.20 -7.65
N TRP A 94 21.03 2.85 -7.41
CA TRP A 94 20.79 4.24 -7.80
C TRP A 94 21.80 5.20 -7.14
N ARG A 95 22.33 4.87 -5.96
CA ARG A 95 23.41 5.61 -5.27
C ARG A 95 24.70 5.67 -6.08
N CYS A 96 24.92 4.72 -6.99
CA CYS A 96 26.10 4.69 -7.86
C CYS A 96 26.02 5.71 -9.01
N LYS A 97 24.85 6.35 -9.22
CA LYS A 97 24.68 7.43 -10.20
C LYS A 97 25.31 8.74 -9.70
N ARG A 98 26.63 8.83 -9.76
CA ARG A 98 27.39 10.03 -9.33
C ARG A 98 27.29 11.20 -10.32
N THR A 99 27.14 10.91 -11.61
CA THR A 99 27.01 11.93 -12.67
C THR A 99 25.87 11.54 -13.63
N GLU A 100 25.21 12.51 -14.26
CA GLU A 100 24.14 12.24 -15.23
C GLU A 100 24.61 11.33 -16.39
N ASN A 101 25.90 11.40 -16.76
CA ASN A 101 26.50 10.62 -17.84
C ASN A 101 27.01 9.23 -17.43
N SER A 102 26.91 8.85 -16.16
CA SER A 102 27.30 7.51 -15.70
C SER A 102 26.49 6.45 -16.45
N ARG A 103 27.14 5.41 -16.97
CA ARG A 103 26.48 4.33 -17.71
C ARG A 103 25.39 3.68 -16.85
N VAL A 104 24.34 3.16 -17.48
CA VAL A 104 23.25 2.42 -16.82
C VAL A 104 23.11 1.06 -17.49
N CYS A 105 23.03 0.00 -16.70
CA CYS A 105 22.79 -1.36 -17.21
C CYS A 105 21.27 -1.60 -17.27
N ILE A 106 20.78 -2.16 -18.36
CA ILE A 106 19.35 -2.52 -18.51
C ILE A 106 19.28 -4.02 -18.74
N ARG A 107 18.44 -4.71 -17.98
CA ARG A 107 18.25 -6.15 -18.08
C ARG A 107 16.80 -6.54 -17.81
N MET A 108 16.38 -7.67 -18.37
CA MET A 108 15.08 -8.26 -18.06
C MET A 108 15.15 -9.06 -16.76
N VAL A 109 14.03 -9.12 -16.04
CA VAL A 109 13.88 -10.00 -14.88
C VAL A 109 14.23 -11.45 -15.22
N GLY A 110 15.03 -12.12 -14.37
CA GLY A 110 15.44 -13.51 -14.54
C GLY A 110 16.46 -13.74 -15.67
N HIS A 111 16.88 -12.70 -16.39
CA HIS A 111 17.92 -12.84 -17.41
C HIS A 111 19.30 -12.93 -16.74
N ASN A 112 20.00 -14.04 -16.97
CA ASN A 112 21.35 -14.24 -16.47
C ASN A 112 22.28 -13.17 -17.04
N VAL A 113 23.02 -12.51 -16.16
CA VAL A 113 24.03 -11.55 -16.56
C VAL A 113 25.28 -12.34 -16.96
N GLU A 114 25.50 -12.53 -18.27
CA GLU A 114 26.82 -12.92 -18.76
C GLU A 114 27.81 -11.81 -18.39
N ALA A 115 28.92 -12.15 -17.74
CA ALA A 115 29.79 -11.17 -17.09
C ALA A 115 30.69 -10.39 -18.07
N PRO A 116 30.49 -9.08 -18.31
CA PRO A 116 31.59 -8.17 -18.59
C PRO A 116 32.36 -7.84 -17.29
N SER A 117 33.56 -7.28 -17.45
CA SER A 117 34.57 -7.05 -16.40
C SER A 117 34.04 -6.76 -14.98
N ARG A 118 34.53 -7.54 -14.01
CA ARG A 118 34.20 -7.62 -12.57
C ARG A 118 33.96 -6.30 -11.82
N GLU A 119 34.60 -5.20 -12.22
CA GLU A 119 34.54 -3.92 -11.50
C GLU A 119 33.34 -3.05 -11.91
N SER A 120 32.79 -3.24 -13.10
CA SER A 120 31.77 -2.33 -13.65
C SER A 120 30.38 -2.47 -13.01
N PHE A 121 30.03 -3.64 -12.45
CA PHE A 121 28.66 -3.90 -11.98
C PHE A 121 28.32 -3.38 -10.58
N ARG A 122 29.29 -3.36 -9.64
CA ARG A 122 29.03 -2.84 -8.28
C ARG A 122 28.77 -1.34 -8.29
N ASP A 123 29.49 -0.63 -9.13
CA ASP A 123 29.50 0.83 -9.18
C ASP A 123 28.62 1.40 -10.29
N GLN A 124 27.70 0.60 -10.82
CA GLN A 124 26.78 1.01 -11.87
C GLN A 124 25.32 0.84 -11.44
N MET A 125 24.52 1.87 -11.71
CA MET A 125 23.08 1.81 -11.61
C MET A 125 22.52 0.81 -12.64
N SER A 126 21.55 0.00 -12.26
CA SER A 126 20.87 -0.88 -13.22
C SER A 126 19.35 -0.80 -13.15
N ILE A 127 18.72 -1.10 -14.28
CA ILE A 127 17.28 -1.10 -14.49
C ILE A 127 16.87 -2.54 -14.80
N VAL A 128 15.98 -3.08 -13.98
CA VAL A 128 15.35 -4.38 -14.17
C VAL A 128 13.97 -4.16 -14.77
N GLU A 129 13.78 -4.57 -16.03
CA GLU A 129 12.48 -4.51 -16.70
C GLU A 129 11.66 -5.77 -16.40
N MET A 130 10.41 -5.55 -15.98
CA MET A 130 9.47 -6.60 -15.58
C MET A 130 8.31 -6.63 -16.59
N PRO A 131 8.38 -7.46 -17.64
CA PRO A 131 7.37 -7.50 -18.67
C PRO A 131 6.08 -8.12 -18.11
N LEU A 132 4.96 -7.44 -18.34
CA LEU A 132 3.64 -7.87 -17.88
C LEU A 132 2.73 -8.09 -19.09
N SER A 133 1.82 -9.06 -18.98
CA SER A 133 0.80 -9.29 -20.01
C SER A 133 -0.35 -8.29 -19.96
N GLU A 134 -0.55 -7.63 -18.82
CA GLU A 134 -1.54 -6.58 -18.60
C GLU A 134 -0.86 -5.32 -18.05
N ALA A 135 -1.44 -4.16 -18.35
CA ALA A 135 -0.97 -2.88 -17.87
C ALA A 135 -0.98 -2.83 -16.32
N PRO A 136 0.13 -2.47 -15.66
CA PRO A 136 0.16 -2.28 -14.22
C PRO A 136 -0.58 -0.98 -13.83
N LEU A 137 -1.39 -1.06 -12.77
CA LEU A 137 -2.21 0.05 -12.24
C LEU A 137 -1.63 0.61 -10.93
N CYS A 138 -1.17 -0.28 -10.05
CA CYS A 138 -0.63 0.06 -8.73
C CYS A 138 0.47 -0.92 -8.30
N ILE A 139 1.28 -0.51 -7.33
CA ILE A 139 2.44 -1.27 -6.82
C ILE A 139 2.54 -1.13 -5.30
N SER A 140 3.00 -2.17 -4.63
CA SER A 140 3.35 -2.14 -3.20
C SER A 140 4.60 -2.99 -2.94
N CYS A 141 5.56 -2.41 -2.22
CA CYS A 141 6.75 -3.13 -1.75
C CYS A 141 6.50 -3.69 -0.35
N CYS A 142 6.86 -4.94 -0.11
CA CYS A 142 6.81 -5.54 1.22
C CYS A 142 7.88 -4.91 2.11
N PRO A 143 7.52 -4.31 3.27
CA PRO A 143 8.49 -3.67 4.16
C PRO A 143 9.46 -4.65 4.84
N VAL A 144 9.16 -5.96 4.83
CA VAL A 144 9.98 -7.00 5.49
C VAL A 144 10.86 -7.73 4.49
N THR A 145 10.25 -8.31 3.44
CA THR A 145 10.97 -9.20 2.51
C THR A 145 11.54 -8.45 1.31
N GLY A 146 11.05 -7.24 1.05
CA GLY A 146 11.35 -6.49 -0.16
C GLY A 146 10.69 -7.04 -1.42
N ASP A 147 9.84 -8.05 -1.31
CA ASP A 147 9.03 -8.55 -2.43
C ASP A 147 8.11 -7.45 -2.98
N LEU A 148 7.84 -7.48 -4.28
CA LEU A 148 7.02 -6.50 -4.99
C LEU A 148 5.69 -7.12 -5.40
N LEU A 149 4.58 -6.51 -4.96
CA LEU A 149 3.25 -6.83 -5.47
C LEU A 149 2.80 -5.78 -6.49
N VAL A 150 2.27 -6.25 -7.61
CA VAL A 150 1.80 -5.41 -8.72
C VAL A 150 0.33 -5.69 -8.98
N GLY A 151 -0.51 -4.66 -9.01
CA GLY A 151 -1.92 -4.77 -9.36
C GLY A 151 -2.17 -4.47 -10.83
N CYS A 152 -2.81 -5.41 -11.51
CA CYS A 152 -3.42 -5.27 -12.83
C CYS A 152 -4.96 -5.29 -12.68
N THR A 153 -5.70 -5.17 -13.79
CA THR A 153 -7.18 -5.06 -13.75
C THR A 153 -7.87 -6.21 -13.01
N ASN A 154 -7.44 -7.46 -13.26
CA ASN A 154 -8.09 -8.67 -12.72
C ASN A 154 -7.10 -9.65 -12.05
N LYS A 155 -5.87 -9.22 -11.82
CA LYS A 155 -4.84 -10.07 -11.21
C LYS A 155 -3.78 -9.26 -10.50
N PHE A 156 -3.21 -9.85 -9.46
CA PHE A 156 -2.01 -9.36 -8.80
C PHE A 156 -0.84 -10.26 -9.13
N ILE A 157 0.33 -9.67 -9.35
CA ILE A 157 1.55 -10.39 -9.71
C ILE A 157 2.57 -10.12 -8.60
N LEU A 158 2.98 -11.19 -7.92
CA LEU A 158 4.01 -11.15 -6.88
C LEU A 158 5.37 -11.46 -7.50
N PHE A 159 6.29 -10.53 -7.35
CA PHE A 159 7.70 -10.68 -7.66
C PHE A 159 8.47 -10.85 -6.36
N SER A 160 8.93 -12.07 -6.10
CA SER A 160 9.81 -12.36 -4.98
C SER A 160 11.19 -11.80 -5.23
N LEU A 161 11.74 -11.08 -4.25
CA LEU A 161 13.10 -10.56 -4.30
C LEU A 161 14.10 -11.72 -4.27
N LYS A 162 15.10 -11.67 -5.14
CA LYS A 162 16.18 -12.65 -5.24
C LYS A 162 17.52 -11.96 -5.29
N TYR A 163 18.54 -12.66 -4.79
CA TYR A 163 19.93 -12.27 -4.95
C TYR A 163 20.62 -13.37 -5.74
N GLN A 164 20.93 -13.09 -7.01
CA GLN A 164 21.67 -14.01 -7.85
C GLN A 164 23.16 -13.89 -7.53
N VAL A 165 23.76 -14.97 -7.06
CA VAL A 165 25.19 -15.04 -6.81
C VAL A 165 25.90 -15.26 -8.15
N ILE A 166 26.70 -14.28 -8.57
CA ILE A 166 27.52 -14.35 -9.79
C ILE A 166 28.91 -14.94 -9.45
N ASP A 167 29.46 -14.57 -8.30
CA ASP A 167 30.76 -15.02 -7.78
C ASP A 167 30.72 -15.00 -6.23
N GLU A 168 31.72 -15.56 -5.53
CA GLU A 168 31.76 -15.71 -4.06
C GLU A 168 31.55 -14.38 -3.30
N GLN A 169 31.84 -13.24 -3.93
CA GLN A 169 31.69 -11.92 -3.32
C GLN A 169 30.57 -11.07 -3.95
N LEU A 170 30.03 -11.47 -5.11
CA LEU A 170 29.14 -10.65 -5.94
C LEU A 170 27.75 -11.26 -6.00
N SER A 171 26.79 -10.59 -5.38
CA SER A 171 25.36 -10.83 -5.58
C SER A 171 24.74 -9.67 -6.34
N VAL A 172 23.86 -10.00 -7.29
CA VAL A 172 23.04 -9.02 -8.02
C VAL A 172 21.60 -9.22 -7.60
N LEU A 173 20.96 -8.12 -7.21
CA LEU A 173 19.54 -8.09 -6.93
C LEU A 173 18.75 -8.35 -8.20
N ASP A 174 17.86 -9.33 -8.16
CA ASP A 174 16.89 -9.64 -9.19
C ASP A 174 15.52 -10.02 -8.59
N PHE A 175 14.57 -10.40 -9.44
CA PHE A 175 13.25 -10.83 -9.03
C PHE A 175 12.87 -12.14 -9.68
N GLU A 176 12.02 -12.90 -9.00
CA GLU A 176 11.33 -14.06 -9.55
C GLU A 176 9.83 -13.79 -9.52
N ARG A 177 9.16 -13.92 -10.66
CA ARG A 177 7.68 -13.90 -10.68
C ARG A 177 7.18 -15.19 -10.03
N SER A 178 6.79 -15.11 -8.77
CA SER A 178 6.54 -16.28 -7.93
C SER A 178 5.08 -16.71 -7.91
N LEU A 179 4.15 -15.75 -7.95
CA LEU A 179 2.72 -16.00 -7.80
C LEU A 179 1.89 -15.01 -8.62
N ILE A 180 0.83 -15.52 -9.25
CA ILE A 180 -0.27 -14.71 -9.77
C ILE A 180 -1.51 -14.98 -8.90
N ILE A 181 -2.14 -13.91 -8.43
CA ILE A 181 -3.38 -13.94 -7.66
C ILE A 181 -4.47 -13.41 -8.58
N HIS A 182 -5.28 -14.29 -9.15
CA HIS A 182 -6.42 -13.87 -9.98
C HIS A 182 -7.56 -13.44 -9.08
N VAL A 183 -8.08 -12.23 -9.29
CA VAL A 183 -9.19 -11.69 -8.51
C VAL A 183 -10.23 -11.14 -9.46
N ARG A 184 -11.46 -11.68 -9.38
CA ARG A 184 -12.58 -11.26 -10.22
C ARG A 184 -13.47 -10.27 -9.47
N ASN A 185 -14.15 -9.42 -10.23
CA ASN A 185 -15.17 -8.48 -9.74
C ASN A 185 -14.63 -7.34 -8.86
N ILE A 186 -13.31 -7.09 -8.87
CA ILE A 186 -12.71 -5.93 -8.21
C ILE A 186 -11.51 -5.46 -9.02
N THR A 187 -11.49 -4.17 -9.38
CA THR A 187 -10.35 -3.55 -10.07
C THR A 187 -9.60 -2.66 -9.09
N PRO A 188 -8.28 -2.87 -8.90
CA PRO A 188 -7.52 -2.18 -7.87
C PRO A 188 -7.17 -0.74 -8.29
N VAL A 189 -7.52 0.22 -7.43
CA VAL A 189 -7.01 1.59 -7.46
C VAL A 189 -5.69 1.67 -6.68
N GLU A 190 -5.65 1.04 -5.51
CA GLU A 190 -4.48 0.96 -4.63
C GLU A 190 -4.36 -0.43 -4.01
N ILE A 191 -3.14 -0.85 -3.73
CA ILE A 191 -2.83 -2.10 -3.02
C ILE A 191 -1.81 -1.82 -1.92
N SER A 192 -1.87 -2.61 -0.85
CA SER A 192 -0.85 -2.62 0.20
C SER A 192 -0.49 -4.06 0.52
N PHE A 193 0.81 -4.36 0.63
CA PHE A 193 1.33 -5.70 0.80
C PHE A 193 2.32 -5.79 1.96
N CYS A 194 2.11 -6.74 2.85
CA CYS A 194 3.02 -7.01 3.97
C CYS A 194 2.98 -8.50 4.35
N VAL A 195 4.08 -9.22 4.12
CA VAL A 195 4.30 -10.62 4.58
C VAL A 195 3.07 -11.54 4.34
N GLY A 196 2.63 -11.64 3.09
CA GLY A 196 1.48 -12.48 2.73
C GLY A 196 0.11 -11.83 2.98
N TYR A 197 0.01 -10.72 3.69
CA TYR A 197 -1.22 -9.94 3.77
C TYR A 197 -1.32 -8.99 2.58
N VAL A 198 -2.43 -9.08 1.87
CA VAL A 198 -2.74 -8.25 0.70
C VAL A 198 -4.01 -7.47 0.98
N ALA A 199 -3.90 -6.15 1.02
CA ALA A 199 -5.07 -5.27 1.01
C ALA A 199 -5.25 -4.68 -0.38
N VAL A 200 -6.50 -4.66 -0.84
CA VAL A 200 -6.92 -4.17 -2.15
C VAL A 200 -8.02 -3.13 -1.95
N MET A 201 -7.88 -1.98 -2.58
CA MET A 201 -8.86 -0.91 -2.59
C MET A 201 -9.30 -0.65 -4.03
N SER A 202 -10.59 -0.77 -4.31
CA SER A 202 -11.24 -0.22 -5.50
C SER A 202 -11.83 1.16 -5.16
N GLU A 203 -12.63 1.74 -6.06
CA GLU A 203 -13.29 3.03 -5.80
C GLU A 203 -14.18 3.02 -4.54
N LEU A 204 -14.88 1.90 -4.28
CA LEU A 204 -15.88 1.80 -3.21
C LEU A 204 -15.80 0.48 -2.42
N GLU A 205 -14.79 -0.35 -2.68
CA GLU A 205 -14.64 -1.64 -2.02
C GLU A 205 -13.23 -1.81 -1.46
N VAL A 206 -13.14 -2.47 -0.32
CA VAL A 206 -11.88 -2.89 0.28
C VAL A 206 -11.94 -4.39 0.54
N LEU A 207 -10.91 -5.09 0.11
CA LEU A 207 -10.70 -6.51 0.33
C LEU A 207 -9.35 -6.73 1.02
N ILE A 208 -9.33 -7.49 2.10
CA ILE A 208 -8.10 -7.93 2.77
C ILE A 208 -8.01 -9.44 2.70
N LEU A 209 -6.88 -9.93 2.19
CA LEU A 209 -6.57 -11.34 2.01
C LEU A 209 -5.30 -11.68 2.79
N LYS A 210 -5.20 -12.93 3.25
CA LYS A 210 -3.98 -13.52 3.79
C LYS A 210 -3.59 -14.70 2.92
N LEU A 211 -2.38 -14.65 2.40
CA LEU A 211 -1.75 -15.72 1.65
C LEU A 211 -1.05 -16.65 2.64
N GLU A 212 -1.42 -17.93 2.66
CA GLU A 212 -0.91 -18.90 3.63
C GLU A 212 0.04 -19.90 2.98
N SER A 213 1.18 -20.12 3.65
CA SER A 213 2.14 -21.19 3.38
C SER A 213 1.77 -22.43 4.19
N THR A 214 1.88 -23.64 3.62
CA THR A 214 1.77 -24.86 4.44
C THR A 214 2.94 -24.93 5.42
N PRO A 215 2.72 -25.23 6.71
CA PRO A 215 3.80 -25.29 7.69
C PRO A 215 4.81 -26.39 7.32
N THR A 216 6.06 -26.02 7.12
CA THR A 216 7.20 -26.94 7.17
C THR A 216 7.45 -27.33 8.62
N ASN A 217 6.61 -28.19 9.19
CA ASN A 217 6.93 -29.16 10.24
C ASN A 217 5.66 -29.90 10.73
N GLY A 218 5.61 -31.21 10.47
CA GLY A 218 5.41 -32.18 11.55
C GLY A 218 4.05 -32.45 12.18
N GLU A 219 2.93 -31.80 11.83
CA GLU A 219 1.61 -32.22 12.34
C GLU A 219 0.63 -32.53 11.20
N ARG A 220 0.61 -33.81 10.80
CA ARG A 220 -0.46 -34.38 9.97
C ARG A 220 -1.77 -34.39 10.76
N VAL A 221 -2.54 -33.31 10.68
CA VAL A 221 -3.98 -33.39 10.88
C VAL A 221 -4.60 -33.77 9.54
N GLN A 222 -5.10 -35.00 9.44
CA GLN A 222 -5.79 -35.47 8.24
C GLN A 222 -7.11 -34.71 8.05
N HIS A 223 -7.12 -33.65 7.25
CA HIS A 223 -8.35 -33.19 6.62
C HIS A 223 -8.54 -33.95 5.31
N ARG A 224 -9.46 -34.92 5.34
CA ARG A 224 -9.91 -35.64 4.14
C ARG A 224 -10.49 -34.63 3.13
N PRO A 225 -10.11 -34.69 1.85
CA PRO A 225 -10.81 -33.96 0.81
C PRO A 225 -12.23 -34.51 0.69
N ARG A 226 -13.23 -33.66 0.97
CA ARG A 226 -14.64 -34.02 0.79
C ARG A 226 -14.92 -34.01 -0.71
N LYS A 227 -15.14 -35.21 -1.28
CA LYS A 227 -15.55 -35.39 -2.67
C LYS A 227 -16.85 -34.60 -2.96
N PRO A 228 -17.04 -34.10 -4.19
CA PRO A 228 -18.30 -33.49 -4.58
C PRO A 228 -19.40 -34.55 -4.52
N SER A 229 -20.41 -34.35 -3.67
CA SER A 229 -21.61 -35.17 -3.69
C SER A 229 -22.41 -34.79 -4.93
N THR A 230 -22.46 -35.70 -5.88
CA THR A 230 -23.42 -35.71 -6.99
C THR A 230 -24.83 -35.62 -6.40
N LEU A 231 -25.47 -34.46 -6.49
CA LEU A 231 -26.87 -34.32 -6.13
C LEU A 231 -27.68 -34.88 -7.30
N VAL A 232 -28.30 -36.04 -7.06
CA VAL A 232 -29.26 -36.66 -7.96
C VAL A 232 -30.47 -35.76 -8.06
N THR A 233 -30.72 -35.23 -9.25
CA THR A 233 -31.95 -34.52 -9.62
C THR A 233 -33.12 -35.48 -9.46
N ARG A 234 -33.98 -35.24 -8.47
CA ARG A 234 -35.35 -35.77 -8.45
C ARG A 234 -36.28 -34.66 -8.90
N ALA A 235 -36.79 -34.82 -10.11
CA ALA A 235 -37.85 -33.99 -10.65
C ALA A 235 -39.18 -34.39 -10.00
N GLU A 236 -39.79 -33.46 -9.28
CA GLU A 236 -41.24 -33.39 -9.11
C GLU A 236 -41.65 -31.92 -9.23
N GLY A 237 -42.43 -31.65 -10.27
CA GLY A 237 -42.77 -30.29 -10.70
C GLY A 237 -43.86 -29.66 -9.85
N VAL A 238 -43.73 -28.34 -9.68
CA VAL A 238 -44.86 -27.44 -9.50
C VAL A 238 -44.59 -26.24 -10.40
N ASN A 239 -45.44 -26.10 -11.43
CA ASN A 239 -45.58 -24.89 -12.22
C ASN A 239 -45.68 -23.67 -11.30
N ASN A 240 -45.02 -22.58 -11.68
CA ASN A 240 -45.68 -21.28 -11.77
C ASN A 240 -44.82 -20.31 -12.58
N GLU A 241 -45.28 -20.11 -13.81
CA GLU A 241 -45.43 -18.80 -14.44
C GLU A 241 -44.22 -17.86 -14.43
N THR A 242 -43.60 -17.81 -15.61
CA THR A 242 -42.96 -16.63 -16.17
C THR A 242 -43.81 -15.38 -15.96
N LEU A 243 -43.57 -14.67 -14.86
CA LEU A 243 -43.85 -13.24 -14.79
C LEU A 243 -42.65 -12.53 -15.40
N HIS A 244 -42.74 -12.29 -16.70
CA HIS A 244 -42.12 -11.13 -17.34
C HIS A 244 -42.58 -9.89 -16.55
N VAL A 245 -41.78 -9.47 -15.58
CA VAL A 245 -41.83 -8.10 -15.09
C VAL A 245 -40.96 -7.31 -16.05
N GLU A 246 -41.61 -6.61 -16.97
CA GLU A 246 -41.02 -5.46 -17.64
C GLU A 246 -40.59 -4.48 -16.55
N SER A 247 -39.31 -4.49 -16.15
CA SER A 247 -38.80 -3.50 -15.21
C SER A 247 -38.35 -2.28 -15.99
N ASP A 248 -39.26 -1.33 -16.15
CA ASP A 248 -38.91 0.07 -16.33
C ASP A 248 -37.87 0.47 -15.26
N ASP A 249 -36.71 0.99 -15.70
CA ASP A 249 -35.83 1.93 -14.99
C ASP A 249 -35.54 1.78 -13.47
N PHE A 250 -35.45 0.57 -12.91
CA PHE A 250 -34.97 0.40 -11.54
C PHE A 250 -33.45 0.19 -11.48
N VAL A 251 -32.71 1.22 -11.05
CA VAL A 251 -31.30 1.09 -10.68
C VAL A 251 -31.22 0.33 -9.34
N LEU A 252 -30.81 -0.95 -9.40
CA LEU A 252 -30.48 -1.72 -8.20
C LEU A 252 -29.23 -1.13 -7.54
N CYS A 253 -29.44 -0.27 -6.54
CA CYS A 253 -28.34 0.30 -5.78
C CYS A 253 -27.75 -0.78 -4.86
N PRO A 254 -26.46 -1.15 -5.01
CA PRO A 254 -25.83 -2.12 -4.13
C PRO A 254 -25.86 -1.61 -2.69
N LYS A 255 -26.25 -2.46 -1.74
CA LYS A 255 -26.29 -2.10 -0.31
C LYS A 255 -24.88 -2.03 0.29
N PRO A 256 -24.63 -1.13 1.26
CA PRO A 256 -23.38 -1.12 2.00
C PRO A 256 -23.25 -2.46 2.73
N MET A 257 -22.04 -3.00 2.79
CA MET A 257 -21.77 -4.34 3.30
C MET A 257 -20.43 -4.35 4.03
N GLU A 258 -20.39 -5.04 5.17
CA GLU A 258 -19.17 -5.30 5.93
C GLU A 258 -19.19 -6.77 6.36
N LEU A 259 -18.17 -7.51 5.93
CA LEU A 259 -17.98 -8.93 6.21
C LEU A 259 -16.59 -9.12 6.82
N LEU A 260 -16.54 -9.74 8.00
CA LEU A 260 -15.31 -9.98 8.76
C LEU A 260 -15.01 -11.48 8.84
N GLY A 261 -13.73 -11.85 8.83
CA GLY A 261 -13.27 -13.23 8.94
C GLY A 261 -13.85 -14.12 7.84
N GLU A 262 -14.23 -15.35 8.17
CA GLU A 262 -14.76 -16.34 7.23
C GLU A 262 -16.01 -15.86 6.46
N ASN A 263 -16.81 -14.97 7.05
CA ASN A 263 -17.98 -14.41 6.36
C ASN A 263 -17.60 -13.61 5.11
N SER A 264 -16.35 -13.10 5.02
CA SER A 264 -15.88 -12.33 3.87
C SER A 264 -15.73 -13.17 2.59
N GLU A 265 -15.75 -14.50 2.68
CA GLU A 265 -15.86 -15.39 1.52
C GLU A 265 -17.21 -15.24 0.79
N GLN A 266 -18.24 -14.75 1.48
CA GLN A 266 -19.58 -14.52 0.91
C GLN A 266 -19.69 -13.19 0.13
N SER A 267 -18.58 -12.45 -0.03
CA SER A 267 -18.51 -11.19 -0.77
C SER A 267 -18.84 -11.31 -2.25
N GLY A 268 -18.74 -12.52 -2.82
CA GLY A 268 -18.86 -12.76 -4.27
C GLY A 268 -17.58 -12.44 -5.05
N VAL A 269 -16.50 -12.05 -4.36
CA VAL A 269 -15.16 -11.89 -4.94
C VAL A 269 -14.47 -13.25 -4.94
N SER A 270 -14.20 -13.80 -6.13
CA SER A 270 -13.45 -15.06 -6.26
C SER A 270 -11.96 -14.79 -6.40
N VAL A 271 -11.15 -15.46 -5.57
CA VAL A 271 -9.69 -15.39 -5.60
C VAL A 271 -9.10 -16.77 -5.92
N THR A 272 -8.18 -16.85 -6.88
CA THR A 272 -7.45 -18.09 -7.19
C THR A 272 -5.96 -17.84 -7.35
N LEU A 273 -5.14 -18.78 -6.88
CA LEU A 273 -3.68 -18.71 -6.94
C LEU A 273 -3.13 -19.53 -8.11
N GLU A 274 -2.19 -18.94 -8.84
CA GLU A 274 -1.38 -19.59 -9.87
C GLU A 274 0.10 -19.41 -9.52
N SER A 275 0.78 -20.51 -9.17
CA SER A 275 2.22 -20.49 -8.92
C SER A 275 2.98 -20.42 -10.25
N THR A 276 3.94 -19.50 -10.34
CA THR A 276 4.77 -19.31 -11.55
C THR A 276 6.27 -19.42 -11.28
N GLY A 277 6.66 -19.73 -10.04
CA GLY A 277 8.06 -19.93 -9.66
C GLY A 277 8.70 -21.11 -10.38
N LEU A 278 9.99 -20.98 -10.68
CA LEU A 278 10.76 -21.95 -11.47
C LEU A 278 11.30 -23.12 -10.63
N GLU A 279 11.44 -22.95 -9.31
CA GLU A 279 11.87 -24.03 -8.42
C GLU A 279 10.67 -24.92 -8.05
N GLU A 280 10.53 -26.05 -8.74
CA GLU A 280 9.63 -27.16 -8.40
C GLU A 280 9.91 -27.62 -6.96
N GLY A 281 9.19 -27.05 -5.98
CA GLY A 281 9.30 -27.45 -4.57
C GLY A 281 9.20 -26.32 -3.53
N LYS A 282 9.22 -25.05 -3.92
CA LYS A 282 9.08 -23.90 -2.99
C LYS A 282 7.90 -22.99 -3.33
N ILE A 283 6.73 -23.58 -3.57
CA ILE A 283 5.49 -22.79 -3.61
C ILE A 283 5.34 -22.15 -2.22
N ARG A 284 5.46 -20.82 -2.14
CA ARG A 284 5.36 -20.10 -0.86
C ARG A 284 3.93 -20.07 -0.34
N TYR A 285 2.95 -19.96 -1.23
CA TYR A 285 1.55 -19.76 -0.85
C TYR A 285 0.64 -20.77 -1.57
N PHE A 286 -0.19 -21.47 -0.80
CA PHE A 286 -1.08 -22.52 -1.31
C PHE A 286 -2.56 -22.19 -1.11
N HIS A 287 -2.85 -21.36 -0.11
CA HIS A 287 -4.21 -21.03 0.28
C HIS A 287 -4.36 -19.51 0.44
N VAL A 288 -5.57 -19.03 0.19
CA VAL A 288 -5.97 -17.65 0.46
C VAL A 288 -7.11 -17.69 1.47
N GLN A 289 -6.91 -16.98 2.57
CA GLN A 289 -7.95 -16.69 3.53
C GLN A 289 -8.48 -15.26 3.30
N HIS A 290 -9.79 -15.10 3.21
CA HIS A 290 -10.40 -13.77 3.20
C HIS A 290 -10.53 -13.27 4.65
N LEU A 291 -10.09 -12.03 4.91
CA LEU A 291 -10.08 -11.43 6.25
C LEU A 291 -11.14 -10.35 6.41
N LEU A 292 -11.26 -9.45 5.44
CA LEU A 292 -12.22 -8.34 5.45
C LEU A 292 -12.71 -8.12 4.03
N TYR A 293 -14.02 -7.95 3.88
CA TYR A 293 -14.60 -7.31 2.71
C TYR A 293 -15.55 -6.20 3.16
N ARG A 294 -15.34 -4.99 2.65
CA ARG A 294 -16.19 -3.84 2.94
C ARG A 294 -16.55 -3.14 1.64
N ARG A 295 -17.84 -2.95 1.39
CA ARG A 295 -18.38 -2.19 0.26
C ARG A 295 -19.15 -1.00 0.76
N PHE A 296 -18.86 0.15 0.18
CA PHE A 296 -19.55 1.41 0.39
C PHE A 296 -20.61 1.62 -0.68
N ALA A 297 -21.75 2.17 -0.26
CA ALA A 297 -22.83 2.54 -1.15
C ALA A 297 -23.03 4.05 -1.02
N PRO A 298 -22.60 4.85 -2.01
CA PRO A 298 -22.94 6.26 -2.09
C PRO A 298 -24.45 6.46 -1.98
N ASP A 299 -24.89 7.51 -1.27
CA ASP A 299 -26.29 7.91 -1.32
C ASP A 299 -26.57 8.60 -2.67
N VAL A 300 -27.21 7.87 -3.57
CA VAL A 300 -27.57 8.31 -4.93
C VAL A 300 -28.52 9.52 -4.91
N SER A 301 -29.14 9.84 -3.77
CA SER A 301 -30.00 11.03 -3.62
C SER A 301 -29.23 12.34 -3.46
N SER A 302 -27.92 12.27 -3.15
CA SER A 302 -27.05 13.45 -3.08
C SER A 302 -26.43 13.69 -4.46
N TYR A 303 -26.59 14.90 -5.01
CA TYR A 303 -25.85 15.38 -6.20
C TYR A 303 -24.36 15.59 -5.91
N ALA A 304 -23.76 14.71 -5.11
CA ALA A 304 -22.35 14.72 -4.80
C ALA A 304 -21.55 14.28 -6.03
N SER A 305 -20.42 14.93 -6.28
CA SER A 305 -19.53 14.53 -7.37
C SER A 305 -19.01 13.10 -7.11
N SER A 306 -18.62 12.36 -8.14
CA SER A 306 -18.00 11.03 -7.97
C SER A 306 -16.84 11.06 -6.97
N ASP A 307 -16.08 12.15 -6.99
CA ASP A 307 -14.90 12.36 -6.15
C ASP A 307 -15.23 12.57 -4.67
N ASP A 308 -16.49 12.79 -4.31
CA ASP A 308 -16.92 12.98 -2.91
C ASP A 308 -17.14 11.65 -2.19
N VAL A 309 -17.15 10.52 -2.91
CA VAL A 309 -17.54 9.23 -2.34
C VAL A 309 -16.51 8.13 -2.53
N GLN A 310 -15.49 8.35 -3.35
CA GLN A 310 -14.45 7.36 -3.63
C GLN A 310 -13.41 7.24 -2.52
N LEU A 311 -12.94 6.03 -2.29
CA LEU A 311 -11.81 5.72 -1.41
C LEU A 311 -10.52 6.31 -1.98
N HIS A 312 -9.69 6.91 -1.12
CA HIS A 312 -8.50 7.67 -1.55
C HIS A 312 -7.18 7.25 -0.88
N SER A 313 -7.21 6.37 0.13
CA SER A 313 -6.00 5.93 0.82
C SER A 313 -6.17 4.53 1.39
N LEU A 314 -5.14 3.69 1.21
CA LEU A 314 -5.03 2.35 1.78
C LEU A 314 -3.61 2.11 2.33
N GLN A 315 -3.49 1.63 3.57
CA GLN A 315 -2.19 1.29 4.20
C GLN A 315 -2.29 0.06 5.10
N LEU A 316 -1.36 -0.88 4.93
CA LEU A 316 -1.03 -1.88 5.96
C LEU A 316 0.12 -1.38 6.81
N LEU A 317 -0.10 -1.26 8.13
CA LEU A 317 0.91 -0.84 9.09
C LEU A 317 1.32 -2.03 9.98
N PRO A 318 2.48 -2.65 9.72
CA PRO A 318 3.02 -3.69 10.60
C PRO A 318 3.66 -3.07 11.85
N ILE A 319 3.44 -3.70 13.00
CA ILE A 319 4.18 -3.47 14.23
C ILE A 319 4.93 -4.76 14.56
N TYR A 320 6.24 -4.64 14.78
CA TYR A 320 7.12 -5.76 15.06
C TYR A 320 7.45 -5.84 16.53
N GLN A 321 7.70 -7.05 17.01
CA GLN A 321 8.23 -7.25 18.35
C GLN A 321 9.65 -6.68 18.44
N THR A 322 9.94 -5.96 19.53
CA THR A 322 11.29 -5.45 19.78
C THR A 322 12.01 -6.44 20.69
N ASP A 323 12.95 -7.20 20.14
CA ASP A 323 13.79 -8.09 20.95
C ASP A 323 14.54 -7.28 22.02
N SER A 324 14.29 -7.62 23.29
CA SER A 324 15.02 -7.00 24.39
C SER A 324 16.53 -7.22 24.22
N LEU A 325 17.32 -6.18 24.47
CA LEU A 325 18.79 -6.12 24.38
C LEU A 325 19.56 -7.11 25.31
N THR A 326 18.93 -8.17 25.81
CA THR A 326 19.52 -9.09 26.79
C THR A 326 20.04 -10.40 26.19
N SER A 327 19.83 -10.71 24.91
CA SER A 327 20.44 -11.90 24.30
C SER A 327 21.74 -11.54 23.58
N GLN A 328 22.88 -11.87 24.21
CA GLN A 328 24.14 -12.03 23.48
C GLN A 328 23.99 -13.20 22.49
N ARG A 329 23.50 -12.95 21.28
CA ARG A 329 23.69 -13.85 20.14
C ARG A 329 24.07 -13.07 18.89
N LYS A 330 25.27 -13.40 18.42
CA LYS A 330 25.95 -12.84 17.25
C LYS A 330 25.16 -13.12 15.96
N ASN A 331 25.04 -12.09 15.12
CA ASN A 331 25.09 -12.13 13.65
C ASN A 331 24.39 -13.30 12.93
N LEU A 332 23.06 -13.36 13.00
CA LEU A 332 22.21 -13.81 11.89
C LEU A 332 21.05 -12.81 11.81
N SER A 333 20.56 -12.53 10.59
CA SER A 333 19.47 -11.60 10.28
C SER A 333 18.42 -11.56 11.39
N GLN A 334 18.26 -10.42 12.06
CA GLN A 334 17.20 -10.22 13.04
C GLN A 334 15.86 -10.34 12.29
N GLU A 335 15.27 -11.53 12.29
CA GLU A 335 13.92 -11.74 11.79
C GLU A 335 12.99 -10.96 12.72
N LYS A 336 12.49 -9.81 12.23
CA LYS A 336 11.49 -9.02 12.95
C LYS A 336 10.18 -9.80 12.95
N GLU A 337 9.83 -10.42 14.07
CA GLU A 337 8.54 -11.10 14.21
C GLU A 337 7.41 -10.06 14.18
N LEU A 338 6.39 -10.31 13.36
CA LEU A 338 5.22 -9.44 13.23
C LEU A 338 4.33 -9.63 14.46
N LEU A 339 4.27 -8.61 15.32
CA LEU A 339 3.44 -8.60 16.52
C LEU A 339 1.98 -8.31 16.17
N SER A 340 1.75 -7.24 15.41
CA SER A 340 0.42 -6.79 14.99
C SER A 340 0.47 -6.20 13.58
N LEU A 341 -0.67 -6.23 12.88
CA LEU A 341 -0.85 -5.61 11.56
C LEU A 341 -2.17 -4.86 11.59
N PHE A 342 -2.12 -3.60 11.19
CA PHE A 342 -3.30 -2.76 11.06
C PHE A 342 -3.57 -2.48 9.58
N CYS A 343 -4.83 -2.42 9.21
CA CYS A 343 -5.26 -1.96 7.89
C CYS A 343 -6.06 -0.67 8.06
N PHE A 344 -5.61 0.39 7.39
CA PHE A 344 -6.30 1.67 7.33
C PHE A 344 -6.75 1.95 5.91
N PHE A 345 -7.98 2.42 5.77
CA PHE A 345 -8.49 2.96 4.52
C PHE A 345 -9.48 4.10 4.74
N SER A 346 -9.63 4.96 3.73
CA SER A 346 -10.29 6.25 3.90
C SER A 346 -11.17 6.66 2.73
N LEU A 347 -12.39 7.05 3.05
CA LEU A 347 -13.26 7.89 2.22
C LEU A 347 -12.98 9.38 2.51
N PRO A 348 -13.52 10.31 1.71
CA PRO A 348 -13.22 11.74 1.86
C PRO A 348 -13.71 12.37 3.17
N HIS A 349 -14.62 11.72 3.91
CA HIS A 349 -15.13 12.22 5.18
C HIS A 349 -14.95 11.26 6.36
N VAL A 350 -14.50 10.03 6.10
CA VAL A 350 -14.36 9.02 7.13
C VAL A 350 -13.23 8.04 6.83
N GLY A 351 -12.36 7.82 7.82
CA GLY A 351 -11.34 6.78 7.81
C GLY A 351 -11.67 5.64 8.76
N TYR A 352 -11.28 4.41 8.39
CA TYR A 352 -11.46 3.21 9.20
C TYR A 352 -10.11 2.55 9.45
N LEU A 353 -9.88 2.14 10.70
CA LEU A 353 -8.69 1.41 11.12
C LEU A 353 -9.08 0.06 11.70
N TYR A 354 -8.56 -1.01 11.12
CA TYR A 354 -8.76 -2.39 11.55
C TYR A 354 -7.48 -3.01 12.09
N LEU A 355 -7.59 -3.85 13.10
CA LEU A 355 -6.60 -4.88 13.42
C LEU A 355 -6.89 -6.12 12.58
N VAL A 356 -5.88 -6.80 12.03
CA VAL A 356 -6.09 -7.91 11.08
C VAL A 356 -5.26 -9.19 11.33
N VAL A 357 -4.45 -9.26 12.39
CA VAL A 357 -3.59 -10.45 12.64
C VAL A 357 -4.30 -11.53 13.45
N LYS A 358 -4.53 -11.28 14.76
CA LYS A 358 -5.12 -12.27 15.66
C LYS A 358 -6.63 -12.37 15.49
N SER A 359 -7.27 -11.21 15.30
CA SER A 359 -8.68 -11.07 14.97
C SER A 359 -8.84 -9.93 13.97
N VAL A 360 -9.95 -9.95 13.23
CA VAL A 360 -10.33 -8.85 12.34
C VAL A 360 -11.34 -7.98 13.05
N GLU A 361 -10.89 -6.83 13.56
CA GLU A 361 -11.70 -5.96 14.42
C GLU A 361 -11.55 -4.49 14.01
N LEU A 362 -12.68 -3.79 13.94
CA LEU A 362 -12.70 -2.33 13.74
C LEU A 362 -12.26 -1.65 15.04
N MET A 363 -11.11 -0.97 14.99
CA MET A 363 -10.53 -0.33 16.14
C MET A 363 -10.96 1.12 16.32
N SER A 364 -11.00 1.88 15.22
CA SER A 364 -11.25 3.32 15.29
C SER A 364 -11.84 3.83 13.99
N VAL A 365 -12.71 4.83 14.12
CA VAL A 365 -13.33 5.56 13.01
C VAL A 365 -12.93 7.02 13.14
N TYR A 366 -12.39 7.58 12.06
CA TYR A 366 -11.90 8.96 12.02
C TYR A 366 -12.88 9.80 11.19
N GLN A 367 -13.57 10.74 11.82
CA GLN A 367 -14.45 11.66 11.11
C GLN A 367 -13.69 12.93 10.72
N TYR A 368 -13.76 13.30 9.45
CA TYR A 368 -13.09 14.50 8.93
C TYR A 368 -14.09 15.65 8.81
N PRO A 369 -13.73 16.85 9.30
CA PRO A 369 -14.60 18.02 9.20
C PRO A 369 -14.69 18.57 7.77
N GLU A 370 -13.70 18.27 6.92
CA GLU A 370 -13.61 18.72 5.54
C GLU A 370 -13.24 17.54 4.65
N LYS A 371 -13.49 17.67 3.34
CA LYS A 371 -13.15 16.66 2.33
C LYS A 371 -11.65 16.40 2.32
N SER A 372 -11.24 15.21 2.75
CA SER A 372 -9.86 14.74 2.69
C SER A 372 -9.49 14.31 1.27
N GLN A 373 -8.23 14.55 0.91
CA GLN A 373 -7.63 14.13 -0.34
C GLN A 373 -6.76 12.89 -0.18
N GLN A 374 -6.02 12.82 0.94
CA GLN A 374 -5.16 11.70 1.25
C GLN A 374 -4.91 11.62 2.76
N ALA A 375 -4.69 10.42 3.25
CA ALA A 375 -4.39 10.17 4.67
C ALA A 375 -3.20 9.21 4.80
N VAL A 376 -2.35 9.45 5.79
CA VAL A 376 -1.16 8.65 6.09
C VAL A 376 -1.16 8.25 7.55
N LEU A 377 -1.12 6.93 7.78
CA LEU A 377 -1.11 6.30 9.08
C LEU A 377 0.34 6.10 9.56
N THR A 378 0.59 6.52 10.78
CA THR A 378 1.81 6.20 11.54
C THR A 378 1.41 5.48 12.83
N PRO A 379 2.34 4.83 13.55
CA PRO A 379 1.99 4.14 14.79
C PRO A 379 1.34 5.04 15.86
N GLN A 380 1.69 6.34 15.88
CA GLN A 380 1.21 7.31 16.88
C GLN A 380 0.13 8.26 16.36
N PHE A 381 0.19 8.61 15.07
CA PHE A 381 -0.67 9.65 14.48
C PHE A 381 -1.23 9.27 13.12
N LEU A 382 -2.42 9.79 12.82
CA LEU A 382 -2.99 9.79 11.49
C LEU A 382 -2.93 11.21 10.96
N HIS A 383 -2.27 11.39 9.83
CA HIS A 383 -2.14 12.67 9.14
C HIS A 383 -3.09 12.70 7.95
N VAL A 384 -4.00 13.66 7.90
CA VAL A 384 -5.01 13.78 6.86
C VAL A 384 -4.84 15.12 6.20
N ILE A 385 -4.70 15.14 4.87
CA ILE A 385 -4.64 16.39 4.11
C ILE A 385 -5.98 16.66 3.44
N THR A 386 -6.38 17.92 3.45
CA THR A 386 -7.37 18.51 2.54
C THR A 386 -6.63 19.42 1.57
N SER A 387 -7.32 20.11 0.65
CA SER A 387 -6.68 21.10 -0.22
C SER A 387 -5.96 22.23 0.55
N ASN A 388 -6.42 22.53 1.77
CA ASN A 388 -5.96 23.70 2.55
C ASN A 388 -5.43 23.35 3.94
N TYR A 389 -5.60 22.11 4.42
CA TYR A 389 -5.24 21.77 5.79
C TYR A 389 -4.48 20.47 5.89
N LEU A 390 -3.51 20.43 6.81
CA LEU A 390 -2.98 19.22 7.40
C LEU A 390 -3.62 19.04 8.78
N GLN A 391 -4.39 17.97 8.92
CA GLN A 391 -5.04 17.57 10.17
C GLN A 391 -4.26 16.40 10.79
N CYS A 392 -4.11 16.40 12.11
CA CYS A 392 -3.42 15.35 12.85
C CYS A 392 -4.36 14.75 13.89
N PHE A 393 -4.53 13.43 13.86
CA PHE A 393 -5.36 12.68 14.80
C PHE A 393 -4.51 11.70 15.61
N THR A 394 -4.92 11.42 16.85
CA THR A 394 -4.32 10.36 17.66
C THR A 394 -4.65 8.98 17.10
N VAL A 395 -3.71 8.06 17.15
CA VAL A 395 -3.88 6.65 16.75
C VAL A 395 -3.62 5.73 17.95
N ARG A 396 -4.26 4.56 17.97
CA ARG A 396 -4.17 3.58 19.06
C ARG A 396 -3.41 2.29 18.68
N CYS A 397 -2.74 2.26 17.54
CA CYS A 397 -1.98 1.10 17.05
C CYS A 397 -0.93 0.63 18.07
N SER A 398 -0.06 1.54 18.56
CA SER A 398 0.95 1.17 19.56
C SER A 398 0.35 0.68 20.88
N ALA A 399 -0.79 1.26 21.30
CA ALA A 399 -1.47 0.84 22.53
C ALA A 399 -2.07 -0.56 22.39
N ALA A 400 -2.64 -0.88 21.22
CA ALA A 400 -3.15 -2.21 20.93
C ALA A 400 -2.03 -3.25 20.86
N ALA A 401 -0.96 -2.96 20.12
CA ALA A 401 0.18 -3.87 20.03
C ALA A 401 0.83 -4.12 21.39
N ALA A 402 1.00 -3.09 22.22
CA ALA A 402 1.56 -3.25 23.57
C ALA A 402 0.72 -4.17 24.47
N ARG A 403 -0.62 -4.16 24.31
CA ARG A 403 -1.54 -5.04 25.05
C ARG A 403 -1.57 -6.46 24.49
N GLU A 404 -1.33 -6.63 23.20
CA GLU A 404 -1.18 -7.93 22.58
C GLU A 404 0.10 -8.64 23.02
N GLU A 405 1.16 -7.88 23.32
CA GLU A 405 2.43 -8.39 23.86
C GLU A 405 2.36 -8.61 25.37
N ASP A 406 1.83 -7.65 26.13
CA ASP A 406 1.68 -7.71 27.58
C ASP A 406 0.22 -7.42 28.01
N PRO A 407 -0.61 -8.45 28.25
CA PRO A 407 -1.99 -8.27 28.71
C PRO A 407 -2.12 -7.53 30.05
N TYR A 408 -1.05 -7.46 30.85
CA TYR A 408 -1.01 -6.80 32.16
C TYR A 408 -0.19 -5.50 32.13
N VAL A 409 -0.06 -4.87 30.95
CA VAL A 409 0.70 -3.63 30.75
C VAL A 409 0.26 -2.48 31.67
N ASP A 410 -1.01 -2.47 32.10
CA ASP A 410 -1.52 -1.50 33.07
C ASP A 410 -1.24 -1.99 34.50
N SER A 411 -0.19 -1.44 35.09
CA SER A 411 0.20 -1.69 36.48
C SER A 411 0.43 -0.35 37.20
N THR A 412 0.78 -0.39 38.48
CA THR A 412 1.20 0.82 39.20
C THR A 412 2.49 1.44 38.64
N LEU A 413 3.27 0.68 37.86
CA LEU A 413 4.57 1.09 37.31
C LEU A 413 4.54 1.38 35.81
N LYS A 414 3.47 1.01 35.11
CA LYS A 414 3.29 1.18 33.66
C LYS A 414 1.84 1.54 33.37
N ALA A 415 1.61 2.50 32.48
CA ALA A 415 0.27 2.86 32.03
C ALA A 415 0.22 2.90 30.50
N CYS A 416 -0.73 2.19 29.91
CA CYS A 416 -1.02 2.23 28.49
C CYS A 416 -2.41 2.85 28.30
N PRO A 417 -2.61 3.82 27.39
CA PRO A 417 -3.95 4.35 27.15
C PRO A 417 -4.90 3.23 26.69
N PRO A 418 -6.18 3.23 27.09
CA PRO A 418 -7.16 2.28 26.60
C PRO A 418 -7.31 2.36 25.07
N VAL A 419 -7.39 1.21 24.41
CA VAL A 419 -7.64 1.15 22.94
C VAL A 419 -9.03 1.67 22.57
N SER A 420 -9.98 1.60 23.49
CA SER A 420 -11.35 2.11 23.36
C SER A 420 -11.47 3.62 23.57
N MET A 421 -10.38 4.31 23.90
CA MET A 421 -10.41 5.77 24.10
C MET A 421 -10.62 6.47 22.75
N ASP A 422 -11.58 7.41 22.74
CA ASP A 422 -11.91 8.21 21.56
C ASP A 422 -10.67 8.82 20.88
N VAL A 423 -10.72 8.85 19.55
CA VAL A 423 -9.72 9.55 18.74
C VAL A 423 -9.89 11.05 18.90
N CYS A 424 -8.78 11.77 19.03
CA CYS A 424 -8.73 13.21 19.21
C CYS A 424 -8.02 13.87 18.04
N VAL A 425 -8.43 15.08 17.68
CA VAL A 425 -7.68 15.95 16.76
C VAL A 425 -6.66 16.71 17.60
N LEU A 426 -5.40 16.72 17.17
CA LEU A 426 -4.28 17.38 17.86
C LEU A 426 -3.87 18.69 17.22
N ARG A 427 -4.14 18.86 15.93
CA ARG A 427 -3.85 20.09 15.19
C ARG A 427 -4.55 20.10 13.85
N ILE A 428 -4.88 21.31 13.42
CA ILE A 428 -5.21 21.66 12.04
C ILE A 428 -4.25 22.77 11.62
N GLN A 429 -3.40 22.52 10.62
CA GLN A 429 -2.41 23.49 10.11
C GLN A 429 -2.79 23.89 8.69
N LEU A 430 -2.83 25.20 8.41
CA LEU A 430 -3.13 25.72 7.08
C LEU A 430 -1.93 25.56 6.12
N PHE A 431 -2.24 25.15 4.90
CA PHE A 431 -1.37 25.10 3.73
C PHE A 431 -2.16 25.60 2.50
N ILE A 432 -1.48 25.83 1.38
CA ILE A 432 -2.11 26.24 0.13
C ILE A 432 -1.90 25.14 -0.90
N GLY A 433 -3.01 24.57 -1.39
CA GLY A 433 -3.00 23.66 -2.52
C GLY A 433 -2.25 22.35 -2.25
N LEU A 434 -2.43 21.75 -1.06
CA LEU A 434 -1.93 20.39 -0.83
C LEU A 434 -2.54 19.43 -1.86
N LYS A 435 -1.74 18.47 -2.31
CA LYS A 435 -2.12 17.46 -3.30
C LYS A 435 -1.75 16.03 -2.90
N ALA A 436 -0.67 15.86 -2.15
CA ALA A 436 -0.24 14.54 -1.68
C ALA A 436 0.61 14.61 -0.40
N ILE A 437 0.62 13.52 0.35
CA ILE A 437 1.33 13.35 1.62
C ILE A 437 2.01 11.98 1.65
N CYS A 438 3.18 11.91 2.28
CA CYS A 438 3.87 10.66 2.60
C CYS A 438 4.50 10.78 3.99
N HIS A 439 4.56 9.67 4.72
CA HIS A 439 5.34 9.55 5.93
C HIS A 439 6.70 8.93 5.61
N PHE A 440 7.76 9.53 6.14
CA PHE A 440 9.12 9.08 5.96
C PHE A 440 9.91 9.26 7.25
N ASN A 441 10.30 8.15 7.89
CA ASN A 441 11.01 8.14 9.17
C ASN A 441 10.30 8.96 10.27
N SER A 442 10.84 10.12 10.63
CA SER A 442 10.25 11.04 11.61
C SER A 442 9.63 12.28 10.96
N HIS A 443 9.43 12.24 9.64
CA HIS A 443 9.05 13.38 8.82
C HIS A 443 7.74 13.08 8.08
N ILE A 444 6.97 14.15 7.86
CA ILE A 444 5.85 14.15 6.93
C ILE A 444 6.28 15.00 5.73
N VAL A 445 6.18 14.43 4.54
CA VAL A 445 6.49 15.10 3.28
C VAL A 445 5.19 15.47 2.60
N LEU A 446 5.07 16.75 2.23
CA LEU A 446 3.88 17.32 1.61
C LEU A 446 4.22 17.80 0.20
N LEU A 447 3.36 17.46 -0.75
CA LEU A 447 3.36 18.07 -2.07
C LEU A 447 2.24 19.11 -2.13
N ALA A 448 2.63 20.36 -2.31
CA ALA A 448 1.74 21.48 -2.52
C ALA A 448 1.92 22.02 -3.94
N LYS A 449 0.81 22.32 -4.62
CA LYS A 449 0.76 22.98 -5.92
C LYS A 449 -0.23 24.13 -5.86
N ALA A 450 0.20 25.30 -6.31
CA ALA A 450 -0.71 26.40 -6.53
C ALA A 450 -1.64 26.01 -7.68
N ASP A 451 -2.93 25.87 -7.39
CA ASP A 451 -3.94 25.52 -8.39
C ASP A 451 -4.35 26.80 -9.13
N PRO A 452 -4.02 26.97 -10.43
CA PRO A 452 -4.44 28.16 -11.17
C PRO A 452 -5.95 28.19 -11.39
N ASP A 453 -6.63 27.04 -11.37
CA ASP A 453 -8.05 26.92 -11.72
C ASP A 453 -8.99 27.16 -10.53
N ALA A 454 -8.47 27.14 -9.29
CA ALA A 454 -9.26 27.47 -8.09
C ALA A 454 -9.76 28.93 -8.06
N VAL A 455 -9.23 29.80 -8.93
CA VAL A 455 -9.72 31.19 -9.09
C VAL A 455 -11.01 31.23 -9.92
N ALA A 456 -11.26 30.25 -10.80
CA ALA A 456 -12.42 30.23 -11.67
C ALA A 456 -13.73 29.86 -10.94
N GLU A 457 -13.68 28.98 -9.94
CA GLU A 457 -14.88 28.55 -9.20
C GLU A 457 -15.48 29.64 -8.28
N ARG A 458 -14.71 30.67 -7.92
CA ARG A 458 -15.25 31.84 -7.19
C ARG A 458 -16.04 32.81 -8.07
N GLY A 459 -16.11 32.58 -9.38
CA GLY A 459 -16.72 33.47 -10.36
C GLY A 459 -18.19 33.21 -10.71
N GLU A 460 -18.79 32.07 -10.30
CA GLU A 460 -20.20 31.83 -10.59
C GLU A 460 -21.09 32.56 -9.57
N ALA A 461 -21.51 33.77 -9.96
CA ALA A 461 -22.57 34.50 -9.28
C ALA A 461 -23.83 33.63 -9.15
N PRO A 462 -24.58 33.71 -8.03
CA PRO A 462 -25.80 32.94 -7.88
C PRO A 462 -26.78 33.37 -8.96
N ARG A 463 -27.13 32.46 -9.86
CA ARG A 463 -28.21 32.65 -10.83
C ARG A 463 -29.47 32.95 -10.03
N ARG A 464 -29.91 34.21 -10.05
CA ARG A 464 -31.21 34.61 -9.53
C ARG A 464 -32.27 33.85 -10.32
N LEU A 465 -32.97 32.95 -9.64
CA LEU A 465 -34.23 32.39 -10.11
C LEU A 465 -35.26 33.53 -10.17
N LEU A 466 -35.85 33.73 -11.35
CA LEU A 466 -37.12 34.43 -11.55
C LEU A 466 -38.22 33.38 -11.62
#